data_AF-A0A7W6SDL5-F1
#
_entry.id   AF-A0A7W6SDL5-F1
#
_cell.length_a   1.000
_cell.length_b   1.000
_cell.length_c   1.000
_cell.angle_alpha   90.00
_cell.angle_beta   90.00
_cell.angle_gamma   90.00
#
_symmetry.space_group_name_H-M   'P 1'
#
loop_
_entity.id
_entity.type
_entity.pdbx_description
1 polymer ?
#
loop_
_entity_poly.entity_id
_entity_poly.type
_entity_poly.pdbx_seq_one_letter_code
_entity_poly.pdbx_strand_id
1 'polypeptide(L)'
;MHDDFGGEAMAMIVRLLHHAHQIATPSAESVEAPPPVDHPGTPFGRAEDTLALVSSVDHQHLQLNLDLYHVQIDEGNLIETCRACLPWIGEVQVADVPGRCEPGRCEPGTGEINYSMIVQKFHDMGYRGPVGLEAYAKGDAEKALGAFRTAFTLNTA
;
A
#
# COMPACT_ATOMS: atom_id res chain seq x y z
N MET A 1 8.61 25.06 -9.57
CA MET A 1 9.27 25.43 -8.30
C MET A 1 8.47 24.71 -7.24
N HIS A 2 8.78 23.43 -7.02
CA HIS A 2 8.14 22.63 -5.98
C HIS A 2 9.01 22.80 -4.75
N ASP A 3 8.41 23.30 -3.67
CA ASP A 3 9.11 23.58 -2.42
C ASP A 3 9.74 22.31 -1.84
N ASP A 4 10.96 22.46 -1.35
CA ASP A 4 11.86 21.44 -0.81
C ASP A 4 11.38 20.95 0.58
N PHE A 5 10.16 20.42 0.64
CA PHE A 5 9.63 19.72 1.82
C PHE A 5 10.31 18.35 2.06
N GLY A 6 11.15 17.87 1.13
CA GLY A 6 11.57 16.46 1.07
C GLY A 6 12.76 16.07 1.93
N GLY A 7 13.75 16.95 2.15
CA GLY A 7 15.00 16.56 2.81
C GLY A 7 14.97 16.64 4.34
N GLU A 8 14.69 17.83 4.88
CA GLU A 8 14.79 18.08 6.32
C GLU A 8 13.61 17.50 7.11
N ALA A 9 12.39 17.56 6.56
CA ALA A 9 11.23 16.93 7.18
C ALA A 9 11.42 15.41 7.26
N MET A 10 11.99 14.79 6.22
CA MET A 10 12.32 13.37 6.28
C MET A 10 13.38 13.04 7.29
N ALA A 11 14.47 13.79 7.32
CA ALA A 11 15.50 13.59 8.32
C ALA A 11 14.94 13.74 9.75
N MET A 12 13.99 14.65 9.96
CA MET A 12 13.33 14.86 11.26
C MET A 12 12.40 13.69 11.62
N ILE A 13 11.57 13.22 10.69
CA ILE A 13 10.66 12.08 10.92
C ILE A 13 11.49 10.81 11.19
N VAL A 14 12.53 10.55 10.40
CA VAL A 14 13.45 9.41 10.61
C VAL A 14 14.10 9.47 12.00
N ARG A 15 14.61 10.64 12.41
CA ARG A 15 15.20 10.84 13.75
C ARG A 15 14.18 10.64 14.86
N LEU A 16 12.96 11.14 14.68
CA LEU A 16 11.87 10.97 15.65
C LEU A 16 11.50 9.50 15.80
N LEU A 17 11.36 8.76 14.70
CA LEU A 17 11.01 7.35 14.69
C LEU A 17 12.10 6.49 15.33
N HIS A 18 13.37 6.72 15.00
CA HIS A 18 14.49 6.04 15.68
C HIS A 18 14.50 6.32 17.19
N HIS A 19 14.19 7.54 17.62
CA HIS A 19 14.17 7.90 19.04
C HIS A 19 12.95 7.31 19.77
N ALA A 20 11.76 7.36 19.15
CA ALA A 20 10.54 6.77 19.69
C ALA A 20 10.70 5.25 19.90
N HIS A 21 11.38 4.58 18.96
CA HIS A 21 11.64 3.15 19.04
C HIS A 21 12.65 2.75 20.13
N GLN A 22 13.48 3.69 20.62
CA GLN A 22 14.37 3.44 21.76
C GLN A 22 13.66 3.50 23.12
N ILE A 23 12.46 4.09 23.17
CA ILE A 23 11.76 4.43 24.43
C ILE A 23 10.46 3.64 24.59
N ALA A 24 9.77 3.28 23.51
CA ALA A 24 8.49 2.58 23.55
C ALA A 24 8.64 1.05 23.60
N THR A 25 7.71 0.38 24.30
CA THR A 25 7.45 -1.06 24.12
C THR A 25 7.03 -1.34 22.67
N PRO A 26 7.60 -2.34 21.97
CA PRO A 26 7.41 -2.47 20.54
C PRO A 26 6.00 -2.93 20.19
N SER A 27 5.21 -2.04 19.57
CA SER A 27 4.12 -2.39 18.66
C SER A 27 4.59 -2.10 17.23
N ALA A 28 4.21 -2.94 16.27
CA ALA A 28 4.49 -2.66 14.86
C ALA A 28 3.68 -1.45 14.40
N GLU A 29 4.35 -0.50 13.75
CA GLU A 29 3.75 0.69 13.16
C GLU A 29 3.85 0.59 11.63
N SER A 30 2.78 0.99 10.93
CA SER A 30 2.72 1.02 9.47
C SER A 30 2.67 2.45 8.96
N VAL A 31 3.30 2.70 7.81
CA VAL A 31 3.25 3.98 7.10
C VAL A 31 2.71 3.76 5.69
N GLU A 32 1.84 4.65 5.24
CA GLU A 32 1.19 4.64 3.93
C GLU A 32 1.34 6.00 3.24
N ALA A 33 1.29 6.02 1.91
CA ALA A 33 1.28 7.22 1.09
C ALA A 33 -0.11 7.45 0.46
N PRO A 34 -1.07 8.06 1.17
CA PRO A 34 -2.33 8.43 0.57
C PRO A 34 -2.18 9.68 -0.32
N PRO A 35 -2.84 9.73 -1.49
CA PRO A 35 -2.78 10.85 -2.41
C PRO A 35 -3.43 12.08 -1.76
N PRO A 36 -2.98 13.29 -2.11
CA PRO A 36 -3.57 14.53 -1.59
C PRO A 36 -5.06 14.70 -1.92
N VAL A 37 -5.55 14.02 -2.96
CA VAL A 37 -6.95 14.01 -3.38
C VAL A 37 -7.83 13.31 -2.33
N ASP A 38 -7.36 12.21 -1.76
CA ASP A 38 -8.08 11.46 -0.74
C ASP A 38 -7.76 12.00 0.67
N HIS A 39 -6.53 12.49 0.90
CA HIS A 39 -6.07 13.01 2.19
C HIS A 39 -5.22 14.30 2.04
N PRO A 40 -5.85 15.49 1.98
CA PRO A 40 -5.11 16.74 1.84
C PRO A 40 -4.19 17.02 3.04
N GLY A 41 -2.89 17.23 2.81
CA GLY A 41 -1.92 17.65 3.83
C GLY A 41 -1.08 16.53 4.45
N THR A 42 -1.17 15.30 3.95
CA THR A 42 -0.24 14.22 4.34
C THR A 42 1.17 14.49 3.79
N PRO A 43 2.22 14.25 4.61
CA PRO A 43 3.61 14.51 4.20
C PRO A 43 4.14 13.51 3.15
N PHE A 44 3.42 12.40 2.93
CA PHE A 44 3.78 11.34 2.01
C PHE A 44 2.64 11.13 1.01
N GLY A 45 2.83 11.59 -0.23
CA GLY A 45 1.83 11.46 -1.28
C GLY A 45 2.11 10.32 -2.27
N ARG A 46 3.31 9.73 -2.24
CA ARG A 46 3.76 8.74 -3.22
C ARG A 46 4.42 7.54 -2.56
N ALA A 47 4.29 6.36 -3.16
CA ALA A 47 4.90 5.15 -2.60
C ALA A 47 6.44 5.26 -2.56
N GLU A 48 7.04 5.98 -3.51
CA GLU A 48 8.48 6.26 -3.51
C GLU A 48 8.95 7.00 -2.24
N ASP A 49 8.15 7.94 -1.72
CA ASP A 49 8.50 8.72 -0.53
C ASP A 49 8.44 7.84 0.72
N THR A 50 7.39 7.02 0.84
CA THR A 50 7.27 6.07 1.95
C THR A 50 8.31 4.96 1.90
N LEU A 51 8.66 4.49 0.70
CA LEU A 51 9.75 3.53 0.51
C LEU A 51 11.08 4.15 0.97
N ALA A 52 11.36 5.40 0.60
CA ALA A 52 12.56 6.11 1.05
C ALA A 52 12.59 6.24 2.57
N LEU A 53 11.46 6.55 3.22
CA LEU A 53 11.37 6.59 4.68
C LEU A 53 11.68 5.23 5.30
N VAL A 54 10.91 4.18 4.99
CA VAL A 54 11.04 2.88 5.67
C VAL A 54 12.39 2.22 5.41
N SER A 55 12.95 2.38 4.20
CA SER A 55 14.27 1.86 3.86
C SER A 55 15.42 2.65 4.50
N SER A 56 15.22 3.95 4.77
CA SER A 56 16.23 4.74 5.49
C SER A 56 16.29 4.42 6.99
N VAL A 57 15.15 4.06 7.59
CA VAL A 57 15.04 3.67 9.00
C VAL A 57 15.42 2.19 9.19
N ASP A 58 15.04 1.34 8.25
CA ASP A 58 15.33 -0.11 8.18
C ASP A 58 15.12 -0.84 9.52
N HIS A 59 13.92 -0.72 10.10
CA HIS A 59 13.59 -1.26 11.41
C HIS A 59 12.44 -2.26 11.36
N GLN A 60 12.60 -3.41 12.03
CA GLN A 60 11.61 -4.51 12.01
C GLN A 60 10.19 -4.15 12.51
N HIS A 61 10.05 -3.01 13.18
CA HIS A 61 8.79 -2.54 13.76
C HIS A 61 8.20 -1.34 13.00
N LEU A 62 8.86 -0.90 11.93
CA LEU A 62 8.36 0.11 11.01
C LEU A 62 8.24 -0.54 9.64
N GLN A 63 7.02 -0.71 9.16
CA GLN A 63 6.76 -1.39 7.89
C GLN A 63 5.90 -0.51 6.97
N LEU A 64 5.96 -0.80 5.68
CA LEU A 64 5.15 -0.17 4.66
C LEU A 64 3.76 -0.82 4.61
N ASN A 65 2.71 0.01 4.68
CA ASN A 65 1.38 -0.34 4.20
C ASN A 65 1.29 0.09 2.73
N LEU A 66 1.35 -0.87 1.81
CA LEU A 66 1.38 -0.59 0.37
C LEU A 66 -0.04 -0.69 -0.21
N ASP A 67 -0.74 0.44 -0.33
CA ASP A 67 -2.04 0.51 -0.98
C ASP A 67 -1.91 0.61 -2.51
N LEU A 68 -2.26 -0.47 -3.22
CA LEU A 68 -2.16 -0.55 -4.68
C LEU A 68 -3.17 0.33 -5.42
N TYR A 69 -4.27 0.73 -4.77
CA TYR A 69 -5.21 1.68 -5.37
C TYR A 69 -4.56 3.04 -5.57
N HIS A 70 -3.89 3.55 -4.54
CA HIS A 70 -3.20 4.83 -4.59
C HIS A 70 -2.01 4.81 -5.56
N VAL A 71 -1.21 3.73 -5.52
CA VAL A 71 -0.11 3.56 -6.48
C VAL A 71 -0.63 3.53 -7.92
N GLN A 72 -1.75 2.85 -8.20
CA GLN A 72 -2.27 2.78 -9.56
C GLN A 72 -2.72 4.14 -10.09
N ILE A 73 -3.35 4.97 -9.24
CA ILE A 73 -3.85 6.30 -9.64
C ILE A 73 -2.72 7.27 -9.93
N ASP A 74 -1.70 7.29 -9.08
CA ASP A 74 -0.64 8.31 -9.16
C ASP A 74 0.58 7.86 -9.97
N GLU A 75 0.98 6.59 -9.87
CA GLU A 75 2.30 6.13 -10.31
C GLU A 75 2.23 4.98 -11.33
N GLY A 76 1.23 4.12 -11.24
CA GLY A 76 1.11 2.89 -12.01
C GLY A 76 2.24 1.90 -11.72
N ASN A 77 2.60 1.10 -12.74
CA ASN A 77 3.72 0.13 -12.70
C ASN A 77 3.75 -0.78 -11.46
N LEU A 78 2.57 -1.24 -11.03
CA LEU A 78 2.35 -1.91 -9.74
C LEU A 78 3.32 -3.05 -9.43
N ILE A 79 3.61 -3.92 -10.42
CA ILE A 79 4.47 -5.09 -10.19
C ILE A 79 5.89 -4.67 -9.78
N GLU A 80 6.44 -3.63 -10.41
CA GLU A 80 7.80 -3.17 -10.08
C GLU A 80 7.82 -2.37 -8.78
N THR A 81 6.76 -1.61 -8.48
CA THR A 81 6.61 -0.98 -7.15
C THR A 81 6.55 -2.03 -6.04
N CYS A 82 5.75 -3.09 -6.23
CA CYS A 82 5.69 -4.22 -5.30
C CYS A 82 7.07 -4.89 -5.12
N ARG A 83 7.82 -5.07 -6.21
CA ARG A 83 9.18 -5.64 -6.16
C ARG A 83 10.14 -4.78 -5.36
N ALA A 84 10.12 -3.47 -5.59
CA ALA A 84 10.99 -2.53 -4.90
C ALA A 84 10.66 -2.43 -3.40
N CYS A 85 9.37 -2.44 -3.06
CA CYS A 85 8.91 -2.30 -1.68
C CYS A 85 9.02 -3.58 -0.85
N LEU A 86 9.07 -4.75 -1.51
CA LEU A 86 8.95 -6.08 -0.90
C LEU A 86 9.67 -6.28 0.45
N PRO A 87 10.93 -5.83 0.66
CA PRO A 87 11.64 -6.06 1.92
C PRO A 87 10.99 -5.38 3.14
N TRP A 88 10.22 -4.31 2.92
CA TRP A 88 9.64 -3.48 3.98
C TRP A 88 8.12 -3.58 4.06
N ILE A 89 7.46 -4.36 3.19
CA ILE A 89 5.99 -4.50 3.21
C ILE A 89 5.55 -5.21 4.50
N GLY A 90 4.73 -4.53 5.29
CA GLY A 90 3.98 -5.11 6.40
C GLY A 90 2.62 -5.62 5.96
N GLU A 91 1.91 -4.81 5.16
CA GLU A 91 0.58 -5.11 4.63
C GLU A 91 0.43 -4.55 3.21
N VAL A 92 -0.39 -5.20 2.39
CA VAL A 92 -0.84 -4.67 1.10
C VAL A 92 -2.33 -4.40 1.19
N GLN A 93 -2.76 -3.21 0.79
CA GLN A 93 -4.18 -2.89 0.66
C GLN A 93 -4.59 -2.81 -0.79
N VAL A 94 -5.83 -3.19 -1.07
CA VAL A 94 -6.36 -3.24 -2.43
C VAL A 94 -7.78 -2.70 -2.51
N ALA A 95 -8.00 -1.97 -3.59
CA ALA A 95 -9.30 -1.59 -4.13
C ALA A 95 -9.15 -1.41 -5.65
N ASP A 96 -10.23 -1.59 -6.40
CA ASP A 96 -10.17 -1.40 -7.85
C ASP A 96 -10.20 0.08 -8.25
N VAL A 97 -9.56 0.36 -9.38
CA VAL A 97 -9.50 1.69 -10.02
C VAL A 97 -10.30 1.66 -11.33
N PRO A 98 -11.03 2.72 -11.69
CA PRO A 98 -11.40 3.88 -10.87
C PRO A 98 -12.58 3.55 -9.93
N GLY A 99 -12.68 4.28 -8.82
CA GLY A 99 -13.94 4.38 -8.07
C GLY A 99 -13.98 3.76 -6.68
N ARG A 100 -12.86 3.64 -5.94
CA ARG A 100 -12.86 3.16 -4.54
C ARG A 100 -13.91 3.84 -3.65
N CYS A 101 -14.16 5.14 -3.88
CA CYS A 101 -15.14 5.95 -3.14
C CYS A 101 -16.49 6.13 -3.86
N GLU A 102 -16.63 5.64 -5.10
CA GLU A 102 -17.86 5.75 -5.87
C GLU A 102 -18.72 4.49 -5.75
N PRO A 103 -20.05 4.59 -5.58
CA PRO A 103 -20.92 3.42 -5.56
C PRO A 103 -20.80 2.61 -6.85
N GLY A 104 -20.20 1.43 -6.76
CA GLY A 104 -20.36 0.39 -7.78
C GLY A 104 -19.10 -0.10 -8.51
N ARG A 105 -17.90 0.31 -8.07
CA ARG A 105 -16.61 -0.09 -8.68
C ARG A 105 -15.45 -0.07 -7.67
N CYS A 106 -15.44 -0.97 -6.69
CA CYS A 106 -14.38 -0.92 -5.66
C CYS A 106 -13.74 -2.28 -5.37
N GLU A 107 -14.44 -3.41 -5.51
CA GLU A 107 -13.83 -4.73 -5.30
C GLU A 107 -13.06 -5.23 -6.54
N PRO A 108 -12.03 -6.09 -6.35
CA PRO A 108 -11.28 -6.70 -7.45
C PRO A 108 -12.15 -7.30 -8.56
N GLY A 109 -11.89 -6.93 -9.81
CA GLY A 109 -12.61 -7.37 -11.01
C GLY A 109 -13.68 -6.40 -11.50
N THR A 110 -13.82 -5.22 -10.89
CA THR A 110 -14.75 -4.15 -11.31
C THR A 110 -14.06 -3.00 -12.05
N GLY A 111 -12.74 -2.94 -11.97
CA GLY A 111 -11.88 -1.89 -12.50
C GLY A 111 -10.81 -2.41 -13.47
N GLU A 112 -9.73 -1.65 -13.57
CA GLU A 112 -8.65 -1.86 -14.54
C GLU A 112 -7.49 -2.72 -14.02
N ILE A 113 -7.42 -2.99 -12.71
CA ILE A 113 -6.28 -3.68 -12.10
C ILE A 113 -6.41 -5.20 -12.29
N ASN A 114 -5.41 -5.81 -12.91
CA ASN A 114 -5.31 -7.26 -13.03
C ASN A 114 -4.71 -7.89 -11.77
N TYR A 115 -5.55 -8.05 -10.73
CA TYR A 115 -5.12 -8.62 -9.45
C TYR A 115 -4.61 -10.06 -9.54
N SER A 116 -5.13 -10.88 -10.45
CA SER A 116 -4.62 -12.25 -10.63
C SER A 116 -3.15 -12.28 -11.02
N MET A 117 -2.71 -11.35 -11.90
CA MET A 117 -1.30 -11.21 -12.27
C MET A 117 -0.45 -10.69 -11.10
N ILE A 118 -0.97 -9.72 -10.34
CA ILE A 118 -0.26 -9.15 -9.18
C ILE A 118 -0.04 -10.23 -8.10
N VAL A 119 -1.06 -11.03 -7.79
CA VAL A 119 -1.00 -12.11 -6.80
C VAL A 119 0.00 -13.18 -7.21
N GLN A 120 0.00 -13.57 -8.49
CA GLN A 120 1.02 -14.48 -9.01
C GLN A 120 2.42 -13.90 -8.83
N LYS A 121 2.62 -12.61 -9.11
CA LYS A 121 3.92 -11.96 -8.92
C LYS A 121 4.31 -11.84 -7.46
N PHE A 122 3.40 -11.52 -6.54
CA PHE A 122 3.66 -11.57 -5.11
C PHE A 122 4.10 -12.96 -4.67
N HIS A 123 3.40 -14.00 -5.13
CA HIS A 123 3.77 -15.37 -4.84
C HIS A 123 5.18 -15.71 -5.33
N ASP A 124 5.48 -15.40 -6.60
CA ASP A 124 6.79 -15.62 -7.25
C ASP A 124 7.92 -14.87 -6.53
N MET A 125 7.63 -13.65 -6.06
CA MET A 125 8.58 -12.82 -5.30
C MET A 125 8.75 -13.27 -3.85
N GLY A 126 7.90 -14.17 -3.35
CA GLY A 126 7.99 -14.69 -1.98
C GLY A 126 7.20 -13.90 -0.94
N TYR A 127 6.33 -12.96 -1.33
CA TYR A 127 5.46 -12.27 -0.38
C TYR A 127 4.46 -13.24 0.24
N ARG A 128 4.32 -13.20 1.57
CA ARG A 128 3.41 -14.05 2.35
C ARG A 128 2.63 -13.24 3.41
N GLY A 129 2.70 -11.92 3.34
CA GLY A 129 2.02 -11.03 4.27
C GLY A 129 0.52 -10.90 3.99
N PRO A 130 -0.20 -10.17 4.86
CA PRO A 130 -1.62 -9.93 4.71
C PRO A 130 -1.95 -9.05 3.50
N VAL A 131 -3.10 -9.33 2.88
CA VAL A 131 -3.73 -8.43 1.92
C VAL A 131 -5.09 -7.99 2.46
N GLY A 132 -5.30 -6.70 2.61
CA GLY A 132 -6.55 -6.09 3.08
C GLY A 132 -7.40 -5.58 1.91
N LEU A 133 -8.71 -5.84 1.96
CA LEU A 133 -9.68 -5.23 1.04
C LEU A 133 -10.19 -3.92 1.67
N GLU A 134 -9.76 -2.77 1.14
CA GLU A 134 -10.20 -1.46 1.61
C GLU A 134 -11.06 -0.77 0.56
N ALA A 135 -12.26 -1.33 0.36
CA ALA A 135 -13.19 -0.93 -0.67
C ALA A 135 -14.64 -1.01 -0.18
N TYR A 136 -15.51 -0.16 -0.72
CA TYR A 136 -16.95 -0.30 -0.55
C TYR A 136 -17.49 -1.40 -1.47
N ALA A 137 -18.34 -2.28 -0.98
CA ALA A 137 -18.99 -3.24 -1.88
C ALA A 137 -19.82 -2.50 -2.94
N LYS A 138 -19.68 -2.86 -4.22
CA LYS A 138 -20.56 -2.35 -5.29
C LYS A 138 -22.05 -2.52 -4.98
N GLY A 139 -22.40 -3.57 -4.24
CA GLY A 139 -23.74 -3.78 -3.72
C GLY A 139 -23.72 -4.76 -2.57
N ASP A 140 -23.63 -6.05 -2.88
CA ASP A 140 -23.64 -7.10 -1.87
C ASP A 140 -22.23 -7.37 -1.31
N ALA A 141 -22.07 -7.24 0.00
CA ALA A 141 -20.78 -7.40 0.67
C ALA A 141 -20.21 -8.82 0.57
N GLU A 142 -21.05 -9.86 0.60
CA GLU A 142 -20.60 -11.25 0.47
C GLU A 142 -20.09 -11.53 -0.95
N LYS A 143 -20.71 -10.94 -1.97
CA LYS A 143 -20.19 -11.00 -3.34
C LYS A 143 -18.84 -10.29 -3.48
N ALA A 144 -18.68 -9.13 -2.85
CA ALA A 144 -17.40 -8.41 -2.86
C ALA A 144 -16.29 -9.22 -2.18
N LEU A 145 -16.57 -9.83 -1.02
CA LEU A 145 -15.65 -10.74 -0.34
C LEU A 145 -15.35 -11.99 -1.17
N GLY A 146 -16.35 -12.52 -1.89
CA GLY A 146 -16.18 -13.63 -2.83
C GLY A 146 -15.23 -13.28 -3.98
N ALA A 147 -15.41 -12.10 -4.58
CA ALA A 147 -14.55 -11.60 -5.66
C ALA A 147 -13.12 -11.39 -5.18
N PHE A 148 -12.95 -10.76 -4.00
CA PHE A 148 -11.64 -10.64 -3.35
C PHE A 148 -10.99 -12.00 -3.12
N ARG A 149 -11.70 -12.95 -2.50
CA ARG A 149 -11.15 -14.30 -2.27
C ARG A 149 -10.74 -14.97 -3.59
N THR A 150 -11.54 -14.87 -4.64
CA THR A 150 -11.21 -15.43 -5.95
C THR A 150 -9.97 -14.79 -6.57
N ALA A 151 -9.85 -13.46 -6.51
CA ALA A 151 -8.70 -12.74 -7.06
C ALA A 151 -7.38 -13.08 -6.34
N PHE A 152 -7.45 -13.34 -5.04
CA PHE A 152 -6.29 -13.63 -4.18
C PHE A 152 -6.08 -15.12 -3.87
N THR A 153 -6.84 -16.01 -4.51
CA THR A 153 -6.58 -17.46 -4.47
C THR A 153 -5.70 -17.85 -5.65
N LEU A 154 -4.52 -18.40 -5.36
CA LEU A 154 -3.65 -18.97 -6.39
C LEU A 154 -4.30 -20.23 -6.96
N ASN A 155 -4.61 -20.22 -8.25
CA ASN A 155 -4.95 -21.44 -8.96
C ASN A 155 -3.66 -22.21 -9.26
N THR A 156 -3.29 -23.11 -8.36
CA THR A 156 -2.25 -24.10 -8.63
C THR A 156 -2.78 -25.07 -9.68
N ALA A 157 -2.16 -25.07 -10.86
CA ALA A 157 -2.37 -26.10 -11.88
C ALA A 157 -1.76 -27.44 -11.48
#